data_AF-A0A1H2LG67-F1
#
_entry.id   AF-A0A1H2LG67-F1
#
_cell.length_a   1.000
_cell.length_b   1.000
_cell.length_c   1.000
_cell.angle_alpha   90.00
_cell.angle_beta   90.00
_cell.angle_gamma   90.00
#
_symmetry.space_group_name_H-M   'P 1'
#
loop_
_entity.id
_entity.type
_entity.pdbx_description
1 polymer ?
#
loop_
_entity_poly.entity_id
_entity_poly.type
_entity_poly.pdbx_seq_one_letter_code
_entity_poly.pdbx_strand_id
1 'polypeptide(L)'
;MHHNRVMNKKSRIQQWLRIPALLLATVLLCSGCSTFEALTRYYARDKIHCQLTYPDIQHFSCGDITYAITAQRAEDEQVGDWIGYIRQLVVVDKTGKVVAYQDATTMYDSDLAVDGEQKQPGNHTVQFFNVYRDHGESTALLVDIGNQRYRAVDERQLDPGSELYTPQPLAQDASSDSHEASLRLDPENAYVFYAYGQRYAVTNEKLGDRQLGELIGGIDDIVVFDVETARPLSKKQLAEIDWLGAQSDKERDVWNYGEVSRIQGSDPDQELAVEINGSYRLARRIE
;
A
#
# COMPACT_ATOMS: atom_id res chain seq x y z
N MET A 1 65.34 7.37 35.18
CA MET A 1 63.92 7.68 35.46
C MET A 1 63.44 8.72 34.45
N HIS A 2 62.13 8.67 34.14
CA HIS A 2 61.36 9.51 33.21
C HIS A 2 61.36 9.17 31.70
N HIS A 3 60.49 8.21 31.36
CA HIS A 3 59.76 8.19 30.08
C HIS A 3 58.73 9.33 30.06
N ASN A 4 58.89 10.30 29.15
CA ASN A 4 57.85 11.28 28.83
C ASN A 4 56.98 10.76 27.67
N ARG A 5 55.73 10.44 27.98
CA ARG A 5 54.69 10.02 27.04
C ARG A 5 54.10 11.27 26.37
N VAL A 6 54.60 11.61 25.18
CA VAL A 6 54.02 12.68 24.35
C VAL A 6 52.71 12.16 23.75
N MET A 7 51.58 12.56 24.35
CA MET A 7 50.27 12.32 23.75
C MET A 7 50.09 13.17 22.50
N ASN A 8 49.80 12.49 21.39
CA ASN A 8 49.58 13.08 20.08
C ASN A 8 48.24 13.87 20.05
N LYS A 9 48.32 15.19 20.19
CA LYS A 9 47.19 16.14 20.18
C LYS A 9 46.36 16.09 18.89
N LYS A 10 46.90 15.53 17.79
CA LYS A 10 46.24 15.52 16.47
C LYS A 10 45.08 14.51 16.34
N SER A 11 45.02 13.43 17.14
CA SER A 11 43.97 12.42 16.99
C SER A 11 42.63 12.80 17.64
N ARG A 12 42.65 13.66 18.67
CA ARG A 12 41.42 14.12 19.35
C ARG A 12 40.62 15.10 18.47
N ILE A 13 41.27 15.99 17.74
CA ILE A 13 40.57 17.01 16.93
C ILE A 13 39.83 16.36 15.74
N GLN A 14 40.38 15.29 15.15
CA GLN A 14 39.70 14.54 14.07
C GLN A 14 38.51 13.70 14.55
N GLN A 15 38.45 13.30 15.82
CA GLN A 15 37.28 12.60 16.38
C GLN A 15 36.13 13.56 16.68
N TRP A 16 36.42 14.81 17.07
CA TRP A 16 35.41 15.82 17.41
C TRP A 16 34.73 16.46 16.19
N LEU A 17 35.30 16.33 14.99
CA LEU A 17 34.69 16.79 13.72
C LEU A 17 33.81 15.73 13.04
N ARG A 18 34.00 14.44 13.35
CA ARG A 18 33.24 13.33 12.75
C ARG A 18 31.86 13.12 13.39
N ILE A 19 31.75 13.36 14.69
CA ILE A 19 30.49 13.24 15.44
C ILE A 19 29.42 14.25 14.99
N PRO A 20 29.72 15.56 14.83
CA PRO A 20 28.73 16.52 14.35
C PRO A 20 28.36 16.32 12.87
N ALA A 21 29.29 15.86 12.03
CA ALA A 21 29.00 15.56 10.62
C ALA A 21 28.07 14.34 10.45
N LEU A 22 28.23 13.32 11.30
CA LEU A 22 27.34 12.15 11.33
C LEU A 22 25.94 12.51 11.86
N LEU A 23 25.87 13.39 12.88
CA LEU A 23 24.61 13.92 13.42
C LEU A 23 23.86 14.82 12.43
N LEU A 24 24.57 15.58 11.59
CA LEU A 24 23.96 16.42 10.56
C LEU A 24 23.38 15.57 9.40
N ALA A 25 24.05 14.46 9.06
CA ALA A 25 23.57 13.51 8.05
C ALA A 25 22.34 12.72 8.52
N THR A 26 22.26 12.35 9.81
CA THR A 26 21.06 11.70 10.37
C THR A 26 19.85 12.65 10.46
N VAL A 27 20.06 13.95 10.71
CA VAL A 27 18.96 14.95 10.70
C VAL A 27 18.37 15.15 9.30
N LEU A 28 19.19 15.09 8.26
CA LEU A 28 18.74 15.18 6.85
C LEU A 28 17.98 13.93 6.38
N LEU A 29 18.25 12.76 6.97
CA LEU A 29 17.53 11.51 6.67
C LEU A 29 16.16 11.43 7.39
N CYS A 30 15.99 12.12 8.52
CA CYS A 30 14.74 12.11 9.30
C CYS A 30 13.75 13.23 8.95
N SER A 31 14.04 14.09 7.96
CA SER A 31 13.16 15.22 7.55
C SER A 31 12.37 14.96 6.26
N GLY A 32 12.42 13.74 5.72
CA GLY A 32 11.70 13.37 4.50
C GLY A 32 10.17 13.46 4.61
N CYS A 33 9.57 13.01 5.73
CA CYS A 33 8.11 13.03 5.87
C CYS A 33 7.55 14.44 6.06
N SER A 34 8.20 15.29 6.86
CA SER A 34 7.73 16.66 7.10
C SER A 34 7.87 17.57 5.88
N THR A 35 8.89 17.34 5.04
CA THR A 35 9.06 18.09 3.79
C THR A 35 8.01 17.72 2.74
N PHE A 36 7.61 16.45 2.63
CA PHE A 36 6.51 16.04 1.75
C PHE A 36 5.15 16.56 2.23
N GLU A 37 4.88 16.52 3.53
CA GLU A 37 3.65 17.07 4.10
C GLU A 37 3.55 18.59 3.87
N ALA A 38 4.65 19.31 4.09
CA ALA A 38 4.75 20.73 3.76
C ALA A 38 4.54 20.99 2.26
N LEU A 39 5.04 20.11 1.39
CA LEU A 39 4.89 20.21 -0.06
C LEU A 39 3.44 19.96 -0.51
N THR A 40 2.78 18.94 0.03
CA THR A 40 1.37 18.64 -0.25
C THR A 40 0.47 19.77 0.21
N ARG A 41 0.70 20.33 1.41
CA ARG A 41 0.00 21.53 1.89
C ARG A 41 0.28 22.73 1.00
N TYR A 42 1.54 22.92 0.58
CA TYR A 42 1.94 24.02 -0.28
C TYR A 42 1.24 23.97 -1.65
N TYR A 43 1.15 22.81 -2.28
CA TYR A 43 0.48 22.65 -3.57
C TYR A 43 -1.05 22.69 -3.47
N ALA A 44 -1.61 22.37 -2.31
CA ALA A 44 -3.05 22.40 -2.06
C ALA A 44 -3.55 23.75 -1.50
N ARG A 45 -2.66 24.70 -1.17
CA ARG A 45 -3.00 25.92 -0.42
C ARG A 45 -4.04 26.83 -1.10
N ASP A 46 -4.11 26.77 -2.42
CA ASP A 46 -5.00 27.55 -3.28
C ASP A 46 -6.11 26.69 -3.91
N LYS A 47 -6.22 25.43 -3.46
CA LYS A 47 -7.20 24.46 -3.93
C LYS A 47 -8.40 24.42 -2.98
N ILE A 48 -9.57 24.18 -3.53
CA ILE A 48 -10.81 24.06 -2.77
C ILE A 48 -10.79 22.72 -2.04
N HIS A 49 -10.96 22.74 -0.72
CA HIS A 49 -11.24 21.51 0.01
C HIS A 49 -12.70 21.11 -0.23
N CYS A 50 -12.89 19.92 -0.77
CA CYS A 50 -14.18 19.34 -1.08
C CYS A 50 -14.49 18.20 -0.10
N GLN A 51 -15.77 17.95 0.17
CA GLN A 51 -16.21 16.99 1.19
C GLN A 51 -17.19 15.98 0.60
N LEU A 52 -16.93 14.68 0.79
CA LEU A 52 -17.92 13.65 0.46
C LEU A 52 -19.16 13.81 1.35
N THR A 53 -20.32 13.56 0.76
CA THR A 53 -21.56 13.43 1.50
C THR A 53 -21.63 12.03 2.10
N TYR A 54 -21.92 11.93 3.40
CA TYR A 54 -22.11 10.64 4.07
C TYR A 54 -23.57 10.49 4.53
N PRO A 55 -24.16 9.30 4.39
CA PRO A 55 -23.56 8.06 3.89
C PRO A 55 -23.49 7.95 2.35
N ASP A 56 -24.02 8.94 1.61
CA ASP A 56 -24.13 8.90 0.15
C ASP A 56 -22.89 9.44 -0.58
N ILE A 57 -21.87 8.59 -0.70
CA ILE A 57 -20.57 8.92 -1.29
C ILE A 57 -20.59 9.11 -2.81
N GLN A 58 -21.78 9.07 -3.42
CA GLN A 58 -21.99 9.46 -4.82
C GLN A 58 -22.08 10.98 -4.97
N HIS A 59 -22.18 11.71 -3.86
CA HIS A 59 -22.24 13.15 -3.83
C HIS A 59 -21.07 13.74 -3.04
N PHE A 60 -20.62 14.92 -3.46
CA PHE A 60 -19.64 15.71 -2.72
C PHE A 60 -19.90 17.20 -2.91
N SER A 61 -19.48 18.01 -1.94
CA SER A 61 -19.54 19.46 -2.04
C SER A 61 -18.16 20.06 -2.27
N CYS A 62 -18.08 21.05 -3.17
CA CYS A 62 -16.94 21.94 -3.29
C CYS A 62 -17.44 23.38 -3.11
N GLY A 63 -17.16 23.98 -1.95
CA GLY A 63 -17.79 25.25 -1.57
C GLY A 63 -19.30 25.08 -1.37
N ASP A 64 -20.11 25.93 -2.01
CA ASP A 64 -21.56 25.94 -1.86
C ASP A 64 -22.32 25.08 -2.90
N ILE A 65 -21.59 24.33 -3.73
CA ILE A 65 -22.18 23.51 -4.79
C ILE A 65 -21.98 22.03 -4.45
N THR A 66 -23.08 21.28 -4.46
CA THR A 66 -23.09 19.82 -4.37
C THR A 66 -23.09 19.24 -5.77
N TYR A 67 -22.18 18.31 -6.00
CA TYR A 67 -22.01 17.58 -7.25
C TYR A 67 -22.40 16.12 -7.06
N ALA A 68 -23.08 15.57 -8.06
CA ALA A 68 -23.36 14.15 -8.21
C ALA A 68 -22.31 13.52 -9.11
N ILE A 69 -21.68 12.44 -8.66
CA ILE A 69 -20.69 11.67 -9.40
C ILE A 69 -21.44 10.69 -10.31
N THR A 70 -21.26 10.86 -11.62
CA THR A 70 -21.87 9.99 -12.63
C THR A 70 -21.01 8.74 -12.87
N ALA A 71 -21.59 7.70 -13.47
CA ALA A 71 -20.85 6.52 -13.91
C ALA A 71 -19.92 6.79 -15.11
N GLN A 72 -20.02 7.97 -15.72
CA GLN A 72 -19.20 8.35 -16.89
C GLN A 72 -17.75 8.56 -16.48
N ARG A 73 -16.86 7.75 -17.07
CA ARG A 73 -15.41 7.93 -16.97
C ARG A 73 -14.95 9.03 -17.93
N ALA A 74 -13.96 9.80 -17.50
CA ALA A 74 -13.33 10.81 -18.33
C ALA A 74 -12.06 10.26 -19.00
N GLU A 75 -11.83 10.69 -20.24
CA GLU A 75 -10.58 10.48 -20.96
C GLU A 75 -9.51 11.47 -20.48
N ASP A 76 -8.23 11.13 -20.63
CA ASP A 76 -7.13 11.95 -20.12
C ASP A 76 -7.09 13.34 -20.77
N GLU A 77 -7.52 13.47 -22.03
CA GLU A 77 -7.61 14.74 -22.76
C GLU A 77 -8.66 15.70 -22.18
N GLN A 78 -9.63 15.18 -21.43
CA GLN A 78 -10.69 15.99 -20.80
C GLN A 78 -10.23 16.60 -19.46
N VAL A 79 -9.09 16.16 -18.93
CA VAL A 79 -8.60 16.61 -17.63
C VAL A 79 -8.06 18.03 -17.73
N GLY A 80 -8.74 18.95 -17.05
CA GLY A 80 -8.35 20.33 -16.94
C GLY A 80 -7.58 20.66 -15.67
N ASP A 81 -7.65 21.93 -15.29
CA ASP A 81 -6.99 22.44 -14.10
C ASP A 81 -7.39 21.68 -12.85
N TRP A 82 -6.41 21.34 -12.01
CA TRP A 82 -6.64 20.86 -10.66
C TRP A 82 -7.18 22.01 -9.79
N ILE A 83 -8.42 21.89 -9.32
CA ILE A 83 -9.10 22.97 -8.58
C ILE A 83 -9.34 22.66 -7.11
N GLY A 84 -9.34 21.39 -6.73
CA GLY A 84 -9.75 20.98 -5.40
C GLY A 84 -9.36 19.57 -5.03
N TYR A 85 -9.65 19.18 -3.81
CA TYR A 85 -9.34 17.84 -3.31
C TYR A 85 -10.34 17.39 -2.25
N ILE A 86 -10.63 16.09 -2.27
CA ILE A 86 -11.40 15.36 -1.26
C ILE A 86 -10.44 14.70 -0.28
N ARG A 87 -9.51 13.88 -0.79
CA ARG A 87 -8.51 13.09 -0.03
C ARG A 87 -9.13 12.29 1.11
N GLN A 88 -10.03 11.37 0.76
CA GLN A 88 -10.63 10.42 1.71
C GLN A 88 -10.46 8.99 1.22
N LEU A 89 -10.17 8.09 2.16
CA LEU A 89 -10.32 6.65 1.98
C LEU A 89 -11.65 6.22 2.57
N VAL A 90 -12.44 5.47 1.81
CA VAL A 90 -13.76 5.00 2.23
C VAL A 90 -13.80 3.48 2.14
N VAL A 91 -14.21 2.84 3.23
CA VAL A 91 -14.46 1.40 3.29
C VAL A 91 -15.92 1.16 2.99
N VAL A 92 -16.19 0.35 2.00
CA VAL A 92 -17.54 -0.10 1.67
C VAL A 92 -17.66 -1.62 1.79
N ASP A 93 -18.84 -2.09 2.17
CA ASP A 93 -19.13 -3.52 2.21
C ASP A 93 -19.46 -4.07 0.80
N LYS A 94 -19.72 -5.38 0.72
CA LYS A 94 -20.12 -6.08 -0.52
C LYS A 94 -21.38 -5.54 -1.19
N THR A 95 -22.17 -4.71 -0.51
CA THR A 95 -23.38 -4.08 -1.04
C THR A 95 -23.16 -2.63 -1.46
N GLY A 96 -21.93 -2.10 -1.31
CA GLY A 96 -21.58 -0.72 -1.61
C GLY A 96 -21.86 0.25 -0.46
N LYS A 97 -22.28 -0.23 0.71
CA LYS A 97 -22.58 0.62 1.86
C LYS A 97 -21.31 1.03 2.59
N VAL A 98 -21.19 2.32 2.94
CA VAL A 98 -20.08 2.84 3.75
C VAL A 98 -20.06 2.20 5.14
N VAL A 99 -18.89 1.65 5.50
CA VAL A 99 -18.60 1.03 6.80
C VAL A 99 -17.69 1.92 7.64
N ALA A 100 -16.71 2.55 7.00
CA ALA A 100 -15.79 3.49 7.64
C ALA A 100 -15.17 4.43 6.62
N TYR A 101 -14.53 5.49 7.10
CA TYR A 101 -13.75 6.40 6.27
C TYR A 101 -12.61 7.01 7.08
N GLN A 102 -11.55 7.41 6.38
CA GLN A 102 -10.37 8.03 6.97
C GLN A 102 -9.95 9.23 6.10
N ASP A 103 -9.56 10.32 6.76
CA ASP A 103 -8.94 11.47 6.11
C ASP A 103 -7.53 11.09 5.63
N ALA A 104 -7.27 11.25 4.33
CA ALA A 104 -6.00 10.92 3.69
C ALA A 104 -5.02 12.10 3.62
N THR A 105 -5.40 13.29 4.10
CA THR A 105 -4.52 14.46 4.12
C THR A 105 -3.36 14.33 5.11
N THR A 106 -3.52 13.47 6.13
CA THR A 106 -2.54 13.24 7.20
C THR A 106 -1.90 11.84 7.15
N MET A 107 -2.20 11.03 6.12
CA MET A 107 -1.73 9.64 5.97
C MET A 107 -0.27 9.54 5.50
N TYR A 108 0.65 10.12 6.26
CA TYR A 108 2.11 10.00 6.06
C TYR A 108 2.80 9.22 7.17
N ASP A 109 2.11 9.01 8.29
CA ASP A 109 2.47 8.02 9.28
C ASP A 109 1.85 6.66 8.88
N SER A 110 2.45 5.57 9.35
CA SER A 110 2.18 4.14 9.09
C SER A 110 0.73 3.62 9.20
N ASP A 111 -0.24 4.52 9.35
CA ASP A 111 -1.66 4.30 9.51
C ASP A 111 -2.37 4.39 8.16
N LEU A 112 -2.12 3.39 7.29
CA LEU A 112 -3.16 2.87 6.40
C LEU A 112 -4.27 2.23 7.26
N ALA A 113 -4.92 3.03 8.12
CA ALA A 113 -5.85 2.62 9.17
C ALA A 113 -7.29 2.56 8.66
N VAL A 114 -7.45 2.01 7.46
CA VAL A 114 -8.50 1.01 7.31
C VAL A 114 -7.92 -0.26 7.92
N ASP A 115 -8.03 -0.37 9.24
CA ASP A 115 -7.44 -1.46 10.01
C ASP A 115 -7.82 -2.82 9.43
N GLY A 116 -6.94 -3.82 9.62
CA GLY A 116 -7.24 -5.22 9.30
C GLY A 116 -8.53 -5.72 9.97
N GLU A 117 -8.96 -5.11 11.07
CA GLU A 117 -10.23 -5.38 11.74
C GLU A 117 -11.47 -4.88 10.95
N GLN A 118 -11.30 -3.82 10.14
CA GLN A 118 -12.35 -3.21 9.32
C GLN A 118 -12.39 -3.79 7.89
N LYS A 119 -11.29 -4.41 7.44
CA LYS A 119 -11.26 -5.30 6.26
C LYS A 119 -11.83 -6.67 6.62
N GLN A 120 -13.11 -6.74 6.97
CA GLN A 120 -13.82 -8.02 6.94
C GLN A 120 -13.80 -8.59 5.51
N PRO A 121 -13.83 -9.92 5.34
CA PRO A 121 -13.91 -10.54 4.01
C PRO A 121 -15.07 -9.96 3.19
N GLY A 122 -14.75 -9.32 2.06
CA GLY A 122 -15.73 -8.68 1.17
C GLY A 122 -15.85 -7.16 1.31
N ASN A 123 -15.21 -6.54 2.31
CA ASN A 123 -15.07 -5.09 2.36
C ASN A 123 -13.93 -4.63 1.45
N HIS A 124 -14.11 -3.49 0.76
CA HIS A 124 -13.06 -2.90 -0.06
C HIS A 124 -12.93 -1.41 0.19
N THR A 125 -11.74 -0.87 -0.09
CA THR A 125 -11.43 0.55 0.08
C THR A 125 -11.52 1.26 -1.26
N VAL A 126 -12.24 2.37 -1.29
CA VAL A 126 -12.36 3.29 -2.41
C VAL A 126 -11.65 4.59 -2.04
N GLN A 127 -10.84 5.11 -2.95
CA GLN A 127 -10.05 6.32 -2.74
C GLN A 127 -10.71 7.48 -3.47
N PHE A 128 -10.96 8.61 -2.81
CA PHE A 128 -11.45 9.83 -3.44
C PHE A 128 -10.43 10.95 -3.21
N PHE A 129 -9.77 11.43 -4.26
CA PHE A 129 -8.56 12.25 -4.09
C PHE A 129 -8.68 13.67 -4.62
N ASN A 130 -8.45 13.91 -5.91
CA ASN A 130 -8.41 15.26 -6.46
C ASN A 130 -9.64 15.56 -7.31
N VAL A 131 -9.91 16.85 -7.48
CA VAL A 131 -11.00 17.39 -8.26
C VAL A 131 -10.45 18.36 -9.30
N TYR A 132 -10.82 18.16 -10.56
CA TYR A 132 -10.35 18.92 -11.72
C TYR A 132 -11.53 19.55 -12.46
N ARG A 133 -11.25 20.55 -13.30
CA ARG A 133 -12.20 20.99 -14.32
C ARG A 133 -12.32 19.94 -15.42
N ASP A 134 -13.51 19.78 -15.97
CA ASP A 134 -13.73 19.06 -17.22
C ASP A 134 -13.56 20.04 -18.41
N HIS A 135 -12.59 19.80 -19.28
CA HIS A 135 -12.39 20.61 -20.49
C HIS A 135 -13.40 20.28 -21.61
N GLY A 136 -14.05 19.12 -21.54
CA GLY A 136 -15.14 18.75 -22.45
C GLY A 136 -16.46 19.45 -22.12
N GLU A 137 -16.65 19.89 -20.87
CA GLU A 137 -17.89 20.53 -20.42
C GLU A 137 -17.64 21.54 -19.30
N SER A 138 -17.82 22.84 -19.58
CA SER A 138 -17.31 23.95 -18.74
C SER A 138 -17.81 23.99 -17.30
N THR A 139 -18.94 23.34 -16.99
CA THR A 139 -19.57 23.33 -15.66
C THR A 139 -19.42 22.01 -14.92
N ALA A 140 -18.94 20.97 -15.60
CA ALA A 140 -18.68 19.68 -14.99
C ALA A 140 -17.29 19.65 -14.33
N LEU A 141 -17.17 18.80 -13.32
CA LEU A 141 -15.92 18.50 -12.65
C LEU A 141 -15.52 17.06 -12.93
N LEU A 142 -14.24 16.76 -12.76
CA LEU A 142 -13.73 15.40 -12.74
C LEU A 142 -13.20 15.09 -11.35
N VAL A 143 -13.51 13.91 -10.83
CA VAL A 143 -13.02 13.44 -9.53
C VAL A 143 -12.17 12.19 -9.69
N ASP A 144 -10.98 12.18 -9.09
CA ASP A 144 -10.13 10.99 -8.99
C ASP A 144 -10.79 10.00 -8.00
N ILE A 145 -11.23 8.86 -8.52
CA ILE A 145 -11.74 7.73 -7.73
C ILE A 145 -10.92 6.49 -8.04
N GLY A 146 -10.13 6.04 -7.07
CA GLY A 146 -9.12 5.00 -7.29
C GLY A 146 -8.09 5.42 -8.33
N ASN A 147 -7.93 4.65 -9.41
CA ASN A 147 -7.06 4.95 -10.55
C ASN A 147 -7.80 5.54 -11.75
N GLN A 148 -9.10 5.86 -11.60
CA GLN A 148 -9.94 6.38 -12.67
C GLN A 148 -10.44 7.79 -12.33
N ARG A 149 -10.87 8.52 -13.36
CA ARG A 149 -11.55 9.81 -13.21
C ARG A 149 -13.00 9.69 -13.64
N TYR A 150 -13.89 10.14 -12.80
CA TYR A 150 -15.32 10.15 -13.06
C TYR A 150 -15.82 11.57 -13.20
N ARG A 151 -16.78 11.77 -14.12
CA ARG A 151 -17.45 13.05 -14.27
C ARG A 151 -18.42 13.29 -13.14
N ALA A 152 -18.43 14.51 -12.61
CA ALA A 152 -19.36 14.98 -11.62
C ALA A 152 -20.06 16.26 -12.10
N VAL A 153 -21.38 16.29 -11.94
CA VAL A 153 -22.24 17.39 -12.39
C VAL A 153 -22.95 18.01 -11.21
N ASP A 154 -23.29 19.30 -11.29
CA ASP A 154 -24.10 19.96 -10.28
C ASP A 154 -25.40 19.18 -10.07
N GLU A 155 -25.69 18.77 -8.83
CA GLU A 155 -26.87 17.97 -8.49
C GLU A 155 -28.17 18.63 -8.99
N ARG A 156 -28.23 19.96 -9.01
CA ARG A 156 -29.39 20.74 -9.47
C ARG A 156 -29.61 20.64 -10.98
N GLN A 157 -28.59 20.21 -11.72
CA GLN A 157 -28.58 20.04 -13.18
C GLN A 157 -28.49 18.57 -13.59
N LEU A 158 -28.51 17.64 -12.63
CA LEU A 158 -28.44 16.21 -12.89
C LEU A 158 -29.72 15.74 -13.62
N ASP A 159 -29.55 15.13 -14.80
CA ASP A 159 -30.67 14.53 -15.50
C ASP A 159 -31.23 13.34 -14.67
N PRO A 160 -32.56 13.23 -14.47
CA PRO A 160 -33.15 12.18 -13.63
C PRO A 160 -32.86 10.74 -14.05
N GLY A 161 -32.40 10.53 -15.29
CA GLY A 161 -32.00 9.21 -15.81
C GLY A 161 -30.50 8.95 -15.78
N SER A 162 -29.70 9.86 -15.22
CA SER A 162 -28.25 9.72 -15.15
C SER A 162 -27.88 8.54 -14.28
N GLU A 163 -26.99 7.68 -14.80
CA GLU A 163 -26.39 6.62 -14.00
C GLU A 163 -25.33 7.23 -13.07
N LEU A 164 -25.46 6.96 -11.78
CA LEU A 164 -24.51 7.42 -10.77
C LEU A 164 -23.38 6.42 -10.57
N TYR A 165 -22.25 6.93 -10.10
CA TYR A 165 -21.09 6.11 -9.75
C TYR A 165 -21.47 5.08 -8.70
N THR A 166 -21.18 3.80 -8.99
CA THR A 166 -21.30 2.74 -8.00
C THR A 166 -19.91 2.40 -7.47
N PRO A 167 -19.68 2.42 -6.15
CA PRO A 167 -18.45 1.94 -5.55
C PRO A 167 -18.13 0.52 -6.00
N GLN A 168 -17.02 0.37 -6.71
CA GLN A 168 -16.49 -0.93 -7.09
C GLN A 168 -15.19 -1.17 -6.29
N PRO A 169 -14.83 -2.45 -6.04
CA PRO A 169 -13.49 -2.78 -5.61
C PRO A 169 -12.51 -2.09 -6.57
N LEU A 170 -11.44 -1.50 -6.04
CA LEU A 170 -10.30 -1.13 -6.87
C LEU A 170 -10.00 -2.35 -7.73
N ALA A 171 -10.16 -2.22 -9.05
CA ALA A 171 -9.57 -3.18 -9.95
C ALA A 171 -8.08 -3.11 -9.64
N GLN A 172 -7.57 -4.12 -8.94
CA GLN A 172 -6.16 -4.48 -9.05
C GLN A 172 -5.95 -4.57 -10.55
N ASP A 173 -5.19 -3.61 -11.08
CA ASP A 173 -4.98 -3.32 -12.49
C ASP A 173 -5.80 -4.17 -13.47
N ALA A 174 -6.75 -3.53 -14.17
CA ALA A 174 -7.31 -4.04 -15.41
C ALA A 174 -6.26 -4.05 -16.56
N SER A 175 -5.03 -4.46 -16.24
CA SER A 175 -4.01 -4.98 -17.15
C SER A 175 -3.91 -6.52 -17.09
N SER A 176 -4.61 -7.19 -16.17
CA SER A 176 -4.74 -8.65 -16.17
C SER A 176 -6.09 -9.08 -16.72
N ASP A 177 -6.24 -8.96 -18.04
CA ASP A 177 -7.23 -9.72 -18.82
C ASP A 177 -6.79 -11.19 -18.96
N SER A 178 -6.23 -11.74 -17.89
CA SER A 178 -5.75 -13.12 -17.83
C SER A 178 -6.05 -13.69 -16.46
N HIS A 179 -6.22 -15.01 -16.44
CA HIS A 179 -6.28 -15.85 -15.27
C HIS A 179 -4.97 -15.79 -14.46
N GLU A 180 -4.55 -14.60 -14.00
CA GLU A 180 -3.36 -14.46 -13.18
C GLU A 180 -3.59 -15.11 -11.82
N ALA A 181 -2.60 -15.86 -11.36
CA ALA A 181 -2.61 -16.44 -10.04
C ALA A 181 -2.78 -15.29 -9.05
N SER A 182 -3.89 -15.22 -8.32
CA SER A 182 -3.99 -14.33 -7.17
C SER A 182 -2.97 -14.80 -6.12
N LEU A 183 -1.77 -14.22 -6.17
CA LEU A 183 -0.67 -14.51 -5.27
C LEU A 183 -0.90 -13.77 -3.95
N ARG A 184 -0.91 -14.50 -2.83
CA ARG A 184 -1.03 -13.92 -1.48
C ARG A 184 -0.53 -14.87 -0.41
N LEU A 185 -0.03 -14.33 0.70
CA LEU A 185 0.40 -15.13 1.85
C LEU A 185 -0.78 -15.75 2.61
N ASP A 186 -0.55 -16.90 3.26
CA ASP A 186 -1.47 -17.47 4.23
C ASP A 186 -1.37 -16.68 5.55
N PRO A 187 -2.48 -16.14 6.08
CA PRO A 187 -2.46 -15.33 7.29
C PRO A 187 -2.13 -16.14 8.55
N GLU A 188 -2.27 -17.46 8.53
CA GLU A 188 -2.06 -18.33 9.69
C GLU A 188 -0.72 -19.07 9.63
N ASN A 189 -0.04 -19.13 8.47
CA ASN A 189 1.21 -19.85 8.30
C ASN A 189 2.17 -19.15 7.33
N ALA A 190 3.26 -18.62 7.85
CA ALA A 190 4.26 -17.86 7.11
C ALA A 190 5.07 -18.68 6.09
N TYR A 191 4.94 -20.01 6.07
CA TYR A 191 5.55 -20.89 5.08
C TYR A 191 4.59 -21.26 3.93
N VAL A 192 3.38 -20.69 3.91
CA VAL A 192 2.35 -21.03 2.95
C VAL A 192 1.89 -19.79 2.21
N PHE A 193 1.66 -19.93 0.90
CA PHE A 193 1.04 -18.90 0.07
C PHE A 193 -0.02 -19.53 -0.85
N TYR A 194 -0.87 -18.68 -1.40
CA TYR A 194 -1.87 -19.04 -2.39
C TYR A 194 -1.39 -18.69 -3.78
N ALA A 195 -1.58 -19.60 -4.74
CA ALA A 195 -1.46 -19.36 -6.17
C ALA A 195 -2.57 -20.10 -6.90
N TYR A 196 -3.20 -19.48 -7.89
CA TYR A 196 -4.36 -20.06 -8.61
C TYR A 196 -5.48 -20.57 -7.69
N GLY A 197 -5.67 -19.92 -6.52
CA GLY A 197 -6.64 -20.34 -5.50
C GLY A 197 -6.25 -21.62 -4.73
N GLN A 198 -5.09 -22.21 -4.98
CA GLN A 198 -4.53 -23.38 -4.27
C GLN A 198 -3.46 -22.94 -3.27
N ARG A 199 -3.22 -23.76 -2.24
CA ARG A 199 -2.21 -23.50 -1.20
C ARG A 199 -0.90 -24.20 -1.54
N TYR A 200 0.21 -23.51 -1.38
CA TYR A 200 1.55 -24.04 -1.59
C TYR A 200 2.40 -23.82 -0.35
N ALA A 201 3.01 -24.88 0.17
CA ALA A 201 3.98 -24.83 1.25
C ALA A 201 5.40 -24.72 0.68
N VAL A 202 6.12 -23.69 1.10
CA VAL A 202 7.52 -23.49 0.76
C VAL A 202 8.38 -24.50 1.49
N THR A 203 9.29 -25.14 0.76
CA THR A 203 10.23 -26.12 1.28
C THR A 203 11.62 -25.50 1.45
N ASN A 204 12.51 -26.21 2.15
CA ASN A 204 13.92 -25.81 2.26
C ASN A 204 14.76 -26.11 1.00
N GLU A 205 14.18 -26.78 0.00
CA GLU A 205 14.87 -27.13 -1.23
C GLU A 205 15.08 -25.87 -2.09
N LYS A 206 16.35 -25.59 -2.41
CA LYS A 206 16.72 -24.46 -3.27
C LYS A 206 16.71 -24.89 -4.73
N LEU A 207 16.18 -24.02 -5.58
CA LEU A 207 16.18 -24.17 -7.03
C LEU A 207 17.25 -23.25 -7.63
N GLY A 208 17.99 -23.76 -8.62
CA GLY A 208 18.89 -22.93 -9.42
C GLY A 208 18.16 -22.31 -10.61
N ASP A 209 18.68 -21.20 -11.14
CA ASP A 209 18.05 -20.42 -12.21
C ASP A 209 17.68 -21.25 -13.46
N ARG A 210 18.44 -22.31 -13.76
CA ARG A 210 18.16 -23.20 -14.90
C ARG A 210 16.89 -24.04 -14.74
N GLN A 211 16.39 -24.18 -13.53
CA GLN A 211 15.15 -24.92 -13.22
C GLN A 211 13.92 -24.01 -13.32
N LEU A 212 14.10 -22.69 -13.40
CA LEU A 212 13.01 -21.72 -13.45
C LEU A 212 12.38 -21.69 -14.85
N GLY A 213 11.06 -21.72 -14.87
CA GLY A 213 10.23 -21.56 -16.06
C GLY A 213 9.70 -20.14 -16.18
N GLU A 214 8.49 -20.03 -16.71
CA GLU A 214 7.77 -18.76 -16.88
C GLU A 214 7.44 -18.09 -15.53
N LEU A 215 7.58 -16.77 -15.47
CA LEU A 215 7.18 -15.95 -14.34
C LEU A 215 5.65 -15.96 -14.21
N ILE A 216 5.16 -16.19 -12.99
CA ILE A 216 3.73 -16.15 -12.68
C ILE A 216 3.34 -14.79 -12.11
N GLY A 217 4.19 -14.18 -11.29
CA GLY A 217 3.94 -12.89 -10.64
C GLY A 217 4.80 -12.70 -9.39
N GLY A 218 4.56 -11.64 -8.62
CA GLY A 218 5.24 -11.36 -7.35
C GLY A 218 4.27 -11.42 -6.17
N ILE A 219 4.76 -11.88 -5.01
CA ILE A 219 4.07 -11.68 -3.72
C ILE A 219 4.48 -10.32 -3.13
N ASP A 220 5.77 -9.98 -3.20
CA ASP A 220 6.36 -8.70 -2.80
C ASP A 220 6.00 -8.26 -1.36
N ASP A 221 6.10 -9.19 -0.41
CA ASP A 221 5.76 -8.96 1.00
C ASP A 221 6.82 -9.51 1.97
N ILE A 222 6.95 -8.86 3.13
CA ILE A 222 7.88 -9.24 4.19
C ILE A 222 7.08 -9.74 5.39
N VAL A 223 7.25 -11.00 5.73
CA VAL A 223 6.62 -11.61 6.90
C VAL A 223 7.65 -11.85 7.99
N VAL A 224 7.34 -11.38 9.20
CA VAL A 224 8.02 -11.74 10.43
C VAL A 224 7.11 -12.72 11.17
N PHE A 225 7.64 -13.87 11.57
CA PHE A 225 6.83 -14.92 12.16
C PHE A 225 7.56 -15.63 13.30
N ASP A 226 6.79 -16.32 14.14
CA ASP A 226 7.30 -17.17 15.21
C ASP A 226 7.68 -18.53 14.64
N VAL A 227 8.93 -18.96 14.83
CA VAL A 227 9.48 -20.16 14.16
C VAL A 227 8.82 -21.45 14.65
N GLU A 228 8.44 -21.52 15.92
CA GLU A 228 7.84 -22.70 16.52
C GLU A 228 6.42 -22.92 15.99
N THR A 229 5.63 -21.84 15.87
CA THR A 229 4.23 -21.91 15.46
C THR A 229 3.99 -21.64 13.98
N ALA A 230 5.02 -21.15 13.26
CA ALA A 230 4.96 -20.62 11.91
C ALA A 230 3.97 -19.44 11.73
N ARG A 231 3.46 -18.85 12.81
CA ARG A 231 2.42 -17.83 12.73
C ARG A 231 3.02 -16.45 12.43
N PRO A 232 2.53 -15.73 11.41
CA PRO A 232 2.86 -14.33 11.19
C PRO A 232 2.57 -13.46 12.43
N LEU A 233 3.46 -12.53 12.75
CA LEU A 233 3.24 -11.56 13.81
C LEU A 233 2.37 -10.41 13.29
N SER A 234 1.42 -9.99 14.12
CA SER A 234 0.67 -8.74 13.90
C SER A 234 1.57 -7.51 14.09
N LYS A 235 1.16 -6.39 13.48
CA LYS A 235 1.83 -5.08 13.67
C LYS A 235 2.00 -4.71 15.15
N LYS A 236 1.00 -5.02 15.98
CA LYS A 236 1.05 -4.80 17.43
C LYS A 236 2.18 -5.60 18.08
N GLN A 237 2.27 -6.90 17.78
CA GLN A 237 3.33 -7.77 18.31
C GLN A 237 4.74 -7.38 17.81
N LEU A 238 4.82 -6.76 16.63
CA LEU A 238 6.07 -6.22 16.10
C LEU A 238 6.49 -4.90 16.75
N ALA A 239 5.51 -4.07 17.15
CA ALA A 239 5.76 -2.81 17.84
C ALA A 239 6.06 -2.97 19.34
N GLU A 240 5.70 -4.12 19.93
CA GLU A 240 5.93 -4.42 21.34
C GLU A 240 7.43 -4.61 21.63
N ILE A 241 7.97 -3.76 22.50
CA ILE A 241 9.33 -3.88 23.03
C ILE A 241 9.30 -4.73 24.30
N ASP A 242 9.98 -5.88 24.25
CA ASP A 242 10.18 -6.75 25.41
C ASP A 242 11.36 -6.25 26.27
N TRP A 243 11.08 -5.26 27.11
CA TRP A 243 12.09 -4.64 27.99
C TRP A 243 12.74 -5.60 29.00
N LEU A 244 12.03 -6.66 29.38
CA LEU A 244 12.46 -7.59 30.44
C LEU A 244 12.95 -8.94 29.91
N GLY A 245 12.90 -9.16 28.59
CA GLY A 245 13.29 -10.43 27.97
C GLY A 245 12.31 -11.58 28.27
N ALA A 246 11.04 -11.27 28.58
CA ALA A 246 10.01 -12.26 28.86
C ALA A 246 9.64 -13.14 27.65
N GLN A 247 10.09 -12.78 26.45
CA GLN A 247 9.92 -13.51 25.19
C GLN A 247 11.28 -13.95 24.60
N SER A 248 12.34 -14.00 25.42
CA SER A 248 13.69 -14.38 24.98
C SER A 248 13.81 -15.82 24.49
N ASP A 249 12.84 -16.67 24.81
CA ASP A 249 12.68 -18.05 24.36
C ASP A 249 11.98 -18.16 22.99
N LYS A 250 11.34 -17.09 22.51
CA LYS A 250 10.65 -17.08 21.22
C LYS A 250 11.59 -16.70 20.09
N GLU A 251 11.88 -17.67 19.25
CA GLU A 251 12.63 -17.45 18.03
C GLU A 251 11.72 -16.87 16.93
N ARG A 252 12.16 -15.78 16.31
CA ARG A 252 11.48 -15.13 15.18
C ARG A 252 12.37 -15.24 13.95
N ASP A 253 11.75 -15.44 12.79
CA ASP A 253 12.42 -15.38 11.49
C ASP A 253 11.73 -14.37 10.59
N VAL A 254 12.43 -13.95 9.53
CA VAL A 254 11.98 -12.96 8.56
C VAL A 254 12.14 -13.50 7.15
N TRP A 255 11.02 -13.61 6.44
CA TRP A 255 10.99 -14.03 5.05
C TRP A 255 10.50 -12.88 4.17
N ASN A 256 11.36 -12.46 3.24
CA ASN A 256 11.02 -11.60 2.13
C ASN A 256 10.60 -12.46 0.94
N TYR A 257 9.31 -12.45 0.63
CA TYR A 257 8.72 -13.15 -0.50
C TYR A 257 8.80 -12.28 -1.75
N GLY A 258 9.46 -12.78 -2.80
CA GLY A 258 9.58 -12.10 -4.08
C GLY A 258 8.77 -12.77 -5.18
N GLU A 259 9.45 -13.06 -6.29
CA GLU A 259 8.87 -13.62 -7.50
C GLU A 259 8.43 -15.08 -7.33
N VAL A 260 7.31 -15.44 -7.97
CA VAL A 260 6.80 -16.80 -8.12
C VAL A 260 6.87 -17.18 -9.59
N SER A 261 7.47 -18.34 -9.87
CA SER A 261 7.69 -18.84 -11.24
C SER A 261 7.31 -20.31 -11.35
N ARG A 262 7.03 -20.76 -12.57
CA ARG A 262 6.92 -22.19 -12.88
C ARG A 262 8.28 -22.87 -12.75
N ILE A 263 8.27 -24.19 -12.63
CA ILE A 263 9.48 -25.01 -12.70
C ILE A 263 9.51 -25.74 -14.05
N GLN A 264 10.65 -25.73 -14.73
CA GLN A 264 10.78 -26.41 -16.02
C GLN A 264 10.51 -27.91 -15.88
N GLY A 265 9.53 -28.41 -16.63
CA GLY A 265 9.19 -29.84 -16.64
C GLY A 265 8.37 -30.33 -15.45
N SER A 266 7.93 -29.45 -14.55
CA SER A 266 7.00 -29.77 -13.46
C SER A 266 5.58 -29.32 -13.77
N ASP A 267 4.62 -29.95 -13.10
CA ASP A 267 3.21 -29.56 -13.13
C ASP A 267 2.97 -28.34 -12.23
N PRO A 268 2.54 -27.18 -12.77
CA PRO A 268 2.27 -25.97 -11.99
C PRO A 268 1.14 -26.14 -10.96
N ASP A 269 0.27 -27.14 -11.12
CA ASP A 269 -0.77 -27.46 -10.14
C ASP A 269 -0.25 -28.26 -8.94
N GLN A 270 1.04 -28.63 -8.95
CA GLN A 270 1.71 -29.40 -7.91
C GLN A 270 2.91 -28.67 -7.33
N GLU A 271 3.71 -28.03 -8.17
CA GLU A 271 5.00 -27.46 -7.77
C GLU A 271 5.27 -26.11 -8.44
N LEU A 272 5.72 -25.15 -7.63
CA LEU A 272 6.09 -23.80 -8.04
C LEU A 272 7.44 -23.43 -7.45
N ALA A 273 8.13 -22.48 -8.07
CA ALA A 273 9.30 -21.82 -7.51
C ALA A 273 8.87 -20.49 -6.87
N VAL A 274 9.35 -20.20 -5.67
CA VAL A 274 9.13 -18.91 -5.01
C VAL A 274 10.46 -18.36 -4.48
N GLU A 275 10.71 -17.09 -4.71
CA GLU A 275 11.89 -16.41 -4.18
C GLU A 275 11.68 -16.07 -2.71
N ILE A 276 12.56 -16.59 -1.84
CA ILE A 276 12.62 -16.25 -0.43
C ILE A 276 14.00 -15.70 -0.10
N ASN A 277 14.07 -14.46 0.38
CA ASN A 277 15.31 -13.81 0.80
C ASN A 277 16.40 -13.84 -0.30
N GLY A 278 16.02 -13.61 -1.56
CA GLY A 278 16.95 -13.58 -2.69
C GLY A 278 17.35 -14.96 -3.23
N SER A 279 16.63 -16.03 -2.87
CA SER A 279 16.90 -17.38 -3.38
C SER A 279 15.60 -18.12 -3.67
N TYR A 280 15.51 -18.69 -4.87
CA TYR A 280 14.37 -19.52 -5.26
C TYR A 280 14.31 -20.83 -4.49
N ARG A 281 13.12 -21.16 -4.01
CA ARG A 281 12.79 -22.38 -3.27
C ARG A 281 11.64 -23.11 -3.92
N LEU A 282 11.64 -24.43 -3.80
CA LEU A 282 10.51 -25.26 -4.22
C LEU A 282 9.34 -25.06 -3.26
N ALA A 283 8.16 -24.81 -3.79
CA ALA A 283 6.90 -24.82 -3.08
C ALA A 283 6.01 -25.94 -3.63
N ARG A 284 5.44 -26.75 -2.73
CA ARG A 284 4.56 -27.87 -3.10
C ARG A 284 3.13 -27.57 -2.70
N ARG A 285 2.20 -27.95 -3.56
CA ARG A 285 0.78 -27.85 -3.25
C ARG A 285 0.46 -28.68 -2.01
N ILE A 286 -0.40 -28.11 -1.17
CA ILE A 286 -0.98 -28.76 0.00
C ILE A 286 -2.50 -28.67 -0.07
N GLU A 287 -3.17 -29.64 0.56
CA GLU A 287 -4.64 -29.69 0.67
C GLU A 287 -5.16 -28.74 1.77
#